data_AF-A0A656YXC3-F1
#
_entry.id   AF-A0A656YXC3-F1
#
_cell.length_a   1.000
_cell.length_b   1.000
_cell.length_c   1.000
_cell.angle_alpha   90.00
_cell.angle_beta   90.00
_cell.angle_gamma   90.00
#
_symmetry.space_group_name_H-M   'P 1'
#
loop_
_entity.id
_entity.type
_entity.pdbx_description
1 polymer ?
#
loop_
_entity_poly.entity_id
_entity_poly.type
_entity_poly.pdbx_seq_one_letter_code
_entity_poly.pdbx_strand_id
1 'polypeptide(L)' 'MEEEELEQLKNMLDVEIDRVEEDGRKVTVFVPEGQAAKAIGSGGAVVRSVELVLDKELEIKELSEE' A
#
# COMPACT_ATOMS: atom_id res chain seq x y z
N MET A 1 -2.95 -3.67 -13.01
CA MET A 1 -1.75 -2.85 -12.75
C MET A 1 -0.81 -2.86 -13.92
N GLU A 2 -0.48 -1.66 -14.39
CA GLU A 2 0.75 -1.43 -15.15
C GLU A 2 1.95 -1.52 -14.17
N GLU A 3 3.09 -2.01 -14.65
CA GLU A 3 4.30 -2.20 -13.84
C GLU A 3 4.77 -0.89 -13.16
N GLU A 4 4.47 0.24 -13.82
CA GLU A 4 4.76 1.60 -13.38
C GLU A 4 4.00 2.02 -12.11
N GLU A 5 2.72 1.64 -11.97
CA GLU A 5 1.91 1.96 -10.79
C GLU A 5 2.46 1.25 -9.54
N LEU A 6 2.92 0.01 -9.71
CA LEU A 6 3.49 -0.80 -8.63
C LEU A 6 4.84 -0.24 -8.16
N GLU A 7 5.68 0.22 -9.09
CA GLU A 7 6.94 0.89 -8.78
C GLU A 7 6.72 2.22 -8.05
N GLN A 8 5.73 3.02 -8.47
CA GLN A 8 5.36 4.22 -7.74
C GLN A 8 4.90 3.91 -6.31
N LEU A 9 4.06 2.89 -6.14
CA LEU A 9 3.56 2.45 -4.84
C LEU A 9 4.72 2.10 -3.88
N LYS A 10 5.67 1.31 -4.38
CA LYS A 10 6.88 0.90 -3.64
C LYS A 10 7.74 2.09 -3.23
N ASN A 11 7.91 3.06 -4.11
CA ASN A 11 8.67 4.27 -3.80
C ASN A 11 7.98 5.17 -2.77
N MET A 12 6.65 5.20 -2.74
CA MET A 12 5.90 6.09 -1.83
C MET A 12 5.72 5.53 -0.43
N LEU A 13 5.53 4.22 -0.29
CA LEU A 13 5.18 3.59 0.99
C LEU A 13 6.38 3.38 1.93
N ASP A 14 7.63 3.44 1.41
CA ASP A 14 8.88 3.27 2.17
C ASP A 14 8.88 2.03 3.09
N VAL A 15 8.19 0.97 2.70
CA VAL A 15 8.09 -0.30 3.44
C VAL A 15 8.32 -1.48 2.51
N GLU A 16 8.64 -2.61 3.11
CA GLU A 16 8.67 -3.86 2.38
C GLU A 16 7.25 -4.28 2.02
N ILE A 17 7.05 -4.59 0.74
CA ILE A 17 5.76 -5.03 0.21
C ILE A 17 5.92 -6.49 -0.17
N ASP A 18 5.20 -7.35 0.52
CA ASP A 18 5.19 -8.79 0.26
C ASP A 18 4.34 -9.09 -0.98
N ARG A 19 3.13 -8.52 -1.00
CA ARG A 19 2.17 -8.71 -2.09
C ARG A 19 1.30 -7.49 -2.31
N VAL A 20 0.87 -7.30 -3.55
CA VAL A 20 -0.17 -6.31 -3.91
C VAL A 20 -1.28 -7.04 -4.64
N GLU A 21 -2.52 -6.80 -4.23
CA GLU A 21 -3.72 -7.26 -4.91
C GLU A 21 -4.52 -6.05 -5.38
N GLU A 22 -4.93 -6.06 -6.64
CA GLU A 22 -5.76 -5.00 -7.22
C GLU A 22 -7.12 -5.57 -7.57
N ASP A 23 -8.18 -4.94 -7.05
CA ASP A 23 -9.57 -5.29 -7.31
C ASP A 23 -10.31 -4.03 -7.79
N GLY A 24 -10.29 -3.82 -9.11
CA GLY A 24 -10.95 -2.67 -9.76
C GLY A 24 -10.44 -1.32 -9.27
N ARG A 25 -11.17 -0.69 -8.34
CA ARG A 25 -10.82 0.61 -7.74
C ARG A 25 -10.12 0.50 -6.39
N LYS A 26 -9.86 -0.71 -5.91
CA LYS A 26 -9.21 -0.96 -4.62
C LYS A 26 -7.86 -1.63 -4.82
N VAL A 27 -6.86 -1.14 -4.11
CA VAL A 27 -5.51 -1.73 -4.05
C VAL A 27 -5.28 -2.19 -2.62
N THR A 28 -5.00 -3.47 -2.44
CA THR A 28 -4.64 -4.06 -1.15
C THR A 28 -3.16 -4.37 -1.14
N VAL A 29 -2.42 -3.77 -0.22
CA VAL A 29 -0.99 -3.98 -0.03
C VAL A 29 -0.78 -4.83 1.21
N PHE A 30 -0.11 -5.96 1.02
CA PHE A 30 0.30 -6.85 2.09
C PHE A 30 1.73 -6.51 2.47
N VAL A 31 1.90 -6.17 3.74
CA VAL A 31 3.18 -5.83 4.34
C VAL A 31 3.48 -6.81 5.48
N PRO A 32 4.75 -7.01 5.84
CA PRO A 32 5.10 -7.79 7.02
C PRO A 32 4.50 -7.21 8.31
N GLU A 33 4.32 -8.07 9.32
CA GLU A 33 3.83 -7.66 10.64
C GLU A 33 4.72 -6.55 11.25
N GLY A 34 4.06 -5.53 11.80
CA GLY A 34 4.68 -4.36 12.41
C GLY A 34 4.96 -3.21 11.42
N GLN A 35 4.74 -3.41 10.11
CA GLN A 35 5.02 -2.37 9.10
C GLN A 35 3.79 -1.55 8.70
N ALA A 36 2.57 -1.97 9.04
CA ALA A 36 1.36 -1.25 8.58
C ALA A 36 1.33 0.21 9.04
N ALA A 37 1.69 0.49 10.30
CA ALA A 37 1.72 1.86 10.80
C ALA A 37 2.70 2.77 10.02
N LYS A 38 3.83 2.21 9.58
CA LYS A 38 4.82 2.93 8.77
C LYS A 38 4.27 3.20 7.36
N ALA A 39 3.67 2.19 6.74
CA ALA A 39 3.05 2.28 5.41
C ALA A 39 1.89 3.30 5.37
N ILE A 40 1.08 3.34 6.44
CA ILE A 40 -0.03 4.30 6.58
C ILE A 40 0.50 5.73 6.74
N GLY A 41 1.63 5.89 7.45
CA GLY A 41 2.22 7.16 7.82
C GLY A 41 1.42 7.88 8.91
N SER A 42 1.95 9.02 9.38
CA SER A 42 1.34 9.78 10.47
C SER A 42 -0.09 10.23 10.13
N GLY A 43 -1.08 9.66 10.82
CA GLY A 43 -2.50 9.98 10.60
C GLY A 43 -3.05 9.56 9.24
N GLY A 44 -2.41 8.63 8.53
CA GLY A 44 -2.83 8.20 7.20
C GLY A 44 -2.38 9.13 6.07
N ALA A 45 -1.37 9.97 6.29
CA ALA A 45 -0.90 10.91 5.27
C ALA A 45 -0.32 10.21 4.02
N VAL A 46 0.39 9.10 4.20
CA VAL A 46 1.02 8.37 3.09
C VAL A 46 -0.04 7.68 2.25
N VAL A 47 -0.93 6.90 2.88
CA VAL A 47 -2.02 6.21 2.19
C VAL A 47 -2.90 7.19 1.42
N ARG A 48 -3.31 8.31 2.03
CA ARG A 48 -4.11 9.34 1.35
C ARG A 48 -3.41 9.94 0.13
N SER A 49 -2.10 10.12 0.21
CA SER A 49 -1.33 10.65 -0.92
C SER A 49 -1.31 9.66 -2.08
N VAL A 50 -1.15 8.38 -1.79
CA VAL A 50 -1.18 7.30 -2.78
C VAL A 50 -2.57 7.17 -3.40
N GLU A 51 -3.63 7.22 -2.59
CA GLU A 51 -5.03 7.17 -3.08
C GLU A 51 -5.33 8.30 -4.08
N LEU A 52 -4.84 9.51 -3.80
CA LEU A 52 -5.00 10.67 -4.69
C LEU A 52 -4.22 10.55 -6.00
N VAL A 53 -3.04 9.92 -5.98
CA VAL A 53 -2.20 9.74 -7.16
C VAL A 53 -2.76 8.66 -8.08
N LEU A 54 -3.30 7.58 -7.50
CA LEU A 54 -3.79 6.42 -8.23
C LEU A 54 -5.29 6.49 -8.56
N ASP A 55 -6.02 7.44 -7.97
CA ASP A 55 -7.49 7.53 -8.01
C ASP A 55 -8.16 6.20 -7.59
N LYS A 56 -7.56 5.52 -6.61
CA LYS A 56 -7.94 4.19 -6.10
C LYS A 56 -7.93 4.19 -4.57
N GLU A 57 -8.80 3.39 -3.96
CA GLU A 57 -8.83 3.15 -2.51
C GLU A 57 -7.66 2.24 -2.12
N LEU A 58 -6.91 2.60 -1.08
CA LEU A 58 -5.73 1.85 -0.64
C LEU A 58 -5.99 1.19 0.72
N GLU A 59 -5.82 -0.12 0.79
CA GLU A 59 -5.92 -0.91 2.02
C GLU A 59 -4.56 -1.54 2.35
N ILE A 60 -4.05 -1.31 3.56
CA ILE A 60 -2.83 -1.95 4.04
C ILE A 60 -3.24 -3.12 4.95
N LYS A 61 -2.68 -4.30 4.71
CA LYS A 61 -2.85 -5.50 5.54
C LYS A 61 -1.51 -6.04 5.98
N GLU A 62 -1.45 -6.49 7.23
CA GLU A 62 -0.29 -7.19 7.76
C GLU A 62 -0.46 -8.68 7.47
N LEU A 63 0.61 -9.31 6.99
CA LEU A 63 0.70 -10.77 6.92
C LEU A 63 0.98 -11.27 8.33
N SER A 64 -0.07 -11.64 9.04
CA SER A 64 0.05 -12.47 10.23
C SER A 64 0.18 -13.92 9.77
N GLU A 65 1.39 -14.47 9.87
CA GLU A 65 1.57 -15.93 9.85
C GLU A 65 1.16 -16.46 11.24
N GLU A 66 -0.06 -16.99 11.34
CA GLU A 66 -0.55 -17.76 12.50
C GLU A 66 0.07 -19.17 12.54
#